data_AF-A0A1G0DZF6-F1
#
_entry.id   AF-A0A1G0DZF6-F1
#
_cell.length_a   1.000
_cell.length_b   1.000
_cell.length_c   1.000
_cell.angle_alpha   90.00
_cell.angle_beta   90.00
_cell.angle_gamma   90.00
#
_symmetry.space_group_name_H-M   'P 1'
#
loop_
_entity.id
_entity.type
_entity.pdbx_description
1 polymer ?
#
loop_
_entity_poly.entity_id
_entity_poly.type
_entity_poly.pdbx_seq_one_letter_code
_entity_poly.pdbx_strand_id
1 'polypeptide(L)'
;MQINKKYQALWERLILLCQQFERLSIGHQSIENFDQVLTSRELDCLSLVARGLTSKAIAKQLNRSARTVETHLNNVRKKLHCYSKTQLAEIYWKWQSGKNS
;
A
#
# COMPACT_ATOMS: atom_id res chain seq x y z
N MET A 1 -41.18 -18.70 -26.73
CA MET A 1 -40.88 -17.45 -26.01
C MET A 1 -39.46 -17.05 -26.37
N GLN A 2 -39.27 -16.21 -27.41
CA GLN A 2 -37.93 -15.79 -27.84
C GLN A 2 -37.44 -14.67 -26.93
N ILE A 3 -36.46 -14.99 -26.08
CA ILE A 3 -35.70 -13.96 -25.38
C ILE A 3 -35.04 -13.10 -26.47
N ASN A 4 -35.33 -11.81 -26.43
CA ASN A 4 -35.02 -10.85 -27.48
C ASN A 4 -33.48 -10.74 -27.65
N LYS A 5 -32.96 -11.33 -28.74
CA LYS A 5 -31.52 -11.43 -29.08
C LYS A 5 -30.78 -10.09 -29.00
N LYS A 6 -31.49 -8.96 -29.11
CA LYS A 6 -30.94 -7.60 -28.98
C LYS A 6 -30.39 -7.32 -27.57
N TYR A 7 -31.03 -7.84 -26.53
CA TYR A 7 -30.56 -7.65 -25.15
C TYR A 7 -29.38 -8.56 -24.83
N GLN A 8 -29.35 -9.78 -25.38
CA GLN A 8 -28.27 -10.75 -25.15
C GLN A 8 -26.89 -10.19 -25.51
N ALA A 9 -26.77 -9.55 -26.68
CA ALA A 9 -25.55 -8.90 -27.12
C ALA A 9 -25.17 -7.65 -26.30
N LEU A 10 -26.16 -6.97 -25.70
CA LEU A 10 -25.92 -5.82 -24.82
C LEU A 10 -25.42 -6.27 -23.45
N TRP A 11 -25.97 -7.35 -22.89
CA TRP A 11 -25.51 -7.96 -21.64
C TRP A 11 -24.10 -8.54 -21.77
N GLU A 12 -23.79 -9.21 -22.89
CA GLU A 12 -22.43 -9.70 -23.18
C GLU A 12 -21.41 -8.56 -23.27
N ARG A 13 -21.77 -7.44 -23.92
CA ARG A 13 -20.93 -6.24 -23.94
C ARG A 13 -20.77 -5.57 -22.57
N LEU A 14 -21.82 -5.57 -21.75
CA LEU A 14 -21.78 -5.02 -20.39
C LEU A 14 -20.84 -5.84 -19.49
N ILE A 15 -20.89 -7.17 -19.58
CA ILE A 15 -20.00 -8.10 -18.86
C ILE A 15 -18.54 -7.90 -19.30
N LEU A 16 -18.29 -7.75 -20.61
CA LEU A 16 -16.95 -7.49 -21.13
C LEU A 16 -16.39 -6.13 -20.69
N LEU A 17 -17.24 -5.11 -20.58
CA LEU A 17 -16.87 -3.80 -20.04
C LEU A 17 -16.56 -3.86 -18.53
N CYS A 18 -17.32 -4.64 -17.76
CA CYS A 18 -17.00 -4.90 -16.35
C CYS A 18 -15.67 -5.66 -16.18
N GLN A 19 -15.41 -6.70 -16.99
CA GLN A 19 -14.16 -7.44 -16.96
C GLN A 19 -12.94 -6.59 -17.41
N GLN A 20 -13.13 -5.66 -18.34
CA GLN A 20 -12.07 -4.70 -18.70
C GLN A 20 -11.78 -3.70 -17.58
N PHE A 21 -12.78 -3.35 -16.78
CA PHE A 21 -12.61 -2.43 -15.66
C PHE A 21 -11.84 -3.06 -14.49
N GLU A 22 -12.05 -4.35 -14.21
CA GLU A 22 -11.21 -5.13 -13.28
C GLU A 22 -9.73 -5.13 -13.68
N ARG A 23 -9.42 -4.91 -14.96
CA ARG A 23 -8.05 -4.84 -15.49
C ARG A 23 -7.40 -3.47 -15.34
N LEU A 24 -8.17 -2.41 -15.05
CA LEU A 24 -7.68 -1.05 -14.82
C LEU A 24 -7.58 -0.71 -13.33
N SER A 25 -8.35 -1.40 -12.49
CA SER A 25 -8.15 -1.39 -11.05
C SER A 25 -7.14 -2.47 -10.68
N ILE A 26 -5.91 -2.03 -10.46
CA ILE A 26 -4.94 -2.49 -9.46
C ILE A 26 -3.57 -2.36 -10.13
N GLY A 27 -2.96 -1.19 -9.97
CA GLY A 27 -1.51 -1.14 -9.83
C GLY A 27 -1.17 -1.97 -8.59
N HIS A 28 -1.06 -3.29 -8.74
CA HIS A 28 -0.59 -4.19 -7.70
C HIS A 28 0.91 -3.93 -7.66
N GLN A 29 1.33 -2.84 -7.01
CA GLN A 29 2.67 -2.85 -6.48
C GLN A 29 2.69 -4.02 -5.52
N SER A 30 3.36 -5.10 -5.91
CA SER A 30 3.58 -6.26 -5.06
C SER A 30 4.37 -5.77 -3.84
N ILE A 31 3.64 -5.52 -2.76
CA ILE A 31 4.15 -5.24 -1.40
C ILE A 31 4.76 -6.54 -0.83
N GLU A 32 5.50 -7.29 -1.64
CA GLU A 32 6.05 -8.58 -1.25
C GLU A 32 7.52 -8.43 -0.85
N ASN A 33 8.22 -7.40 -1.36
CA ASN A 33 9.66 -7.22 -1.17
C ASN A 33 10.06 -5.99 -0.34
N PHE A 34 9.39 -5.74 0.79
CA PHE A 34 9.75 -4.62 1.68
C PHE A 34 11.20 -4.69 2.15
N ASP A 35 11.69 -5.90 2.43
CA ASP A 35 13.07 -6.13 2.89
C ASP A 35 14.11 -5.81 1.81
N GLN A 36 13.73 -5.77 0.52
CA GLN A 36 14.62 -5.37 -0.56
C GLN A 36 14.51 -3.89 -0.92
N VAL A 37 13.33 -3.29 -0.74
CA VAL A 37 13.06 -1.89 -1.11
C VAL A 37 13.47 -0.92 0.01
N LEU A 38 13.23 -1.30 1.26
CA LEU A 38 13.51 -0.47 2.44
C LEU A 38 14.81 -0.89 3.11
N THR A 39 15.56 0.10 3.57
CA THR A 39 16.67 -0.14 4.48
C THR A 39 16.14 -0.54 5.86
N SER A 40 16.96 -1.21 6.67
CA SER A 40 16.57 -1.61 8.03
C SER A 40 16.05 -0.43 8.87
N ARG A 41 16.66 0.75 8.72
CA ARG A 41 16.23 1.97 9.44
C ARG A 41 14.89 2.52 8.96
N GLU A 42 14.64 2.43 7.67
CA GLU A 42 13.37 2.82 7.07
C GLU A 42 12.25 1.87 7.52
N LEU A 43 12.54 0.57 7.62
CA LEU A 43 11.62 -0.44 8.14
C LEU A 43 11.35 -0.24 9.63
N ASP A 44 12.38 0.05 10.45
CA ASP A 44 12.23 0.41 11.86
C ASP A 44 11.27 1.60 12.02
N CYS A 45 11.52 2.68 11.27
CA CYS A 45 10.67 3.88 11.32
C CYS A 45 9.24 3.57 10.88
N LEU A 46 9.06 2.80 9.82
CA LEU A 46 7.76 2.39 9.31
C LEU A 46 6.97 1.56 10.33
N SER A 47 7.62 0.60 10.99
CA SER A 47 7.00 -0.26 12.00
C SER A 47 6.45 0.56 13.18
N LEU A 48 7.20 1.59 13.62
CA LEU A 48 6.79 2.45 14.72
C LEU A 48 5.67 3.42 14.28
N VAL A 49 5.68 3.88 13.03
CA VAL A 49 4.57 4.64 12.46
C VAL A 49 3.29 3.80 12.41
N ALA A 50 3.39 2.53 12.02
CA ALA A 50 2.25 1.62 11.98
C ALA A 50 1.64 1.34 13.36
N ARG A 51 2.47 1.39 14.41
CA ARG A 51 2.03 1.35 15.81
C ARG A 51 1.44 2.67 16.33
N GLY A 52 1.34 3.70 15.48
CA GLY A 52 0.73 4.99 15.82
C GLY A 52 1.69 6.03 16.41
N LEU A 53 2.99 5.75 16.51
CA LEU A 53 3.93 6.69 17.12
C LEU A 53 4.10 7.96 16.25
N THR A 54 4.43 9.07 16.90
CA THR A 54 4.78 10.34 16.23
C THR A 54 6.28 10.37 15.90
N SER A 55 6.70 11.18 14.93
CA SER A 55 8.13 11.32 14.57
C SER A 55 9.01 11.69 15.77
N LYS A 56 8.47 12.48 16.72
CA LYS A 56 9.15 12.83 17.99
C LYS A 56 9.31 11.63 18.93
N ALA A 57 8.28 10.78 19.05
CA ALA A 57 8.35 9.56 19.86
C ALA A 57 9.32 8.53 19.25
N ILE A 58 9.27 8.37 17.92
CA ILE A 58 10.19 7.50 17.17
C ILE A 58 11.63 7.97 17.32
N ALA A 59 11.87 9.28 17.22
CA ALA A 59 13.17 9.89 17.44
C ALA A 59 13.74 9.56 18.82
N LYS A 60 12.92 9.63 19.87
CA LYS A 60 13.30 9.24 21.23
C LYS A 60 13.64 7.74 21.32
N GLN A 61 12.86 6.88 20.66
CA GLN A 61 13.05 5.43 20.72
C GLN A 61 14.28 4.96 19.93
N LEU A 62 14.58 5.60 18.79
CA LEU A 62 15.72 5.26 17.93
C LEU A 62 17.00 6.06 18.27
N ASN A 63 16.96 6.91 19.31
CA ASN A 63 18.04 7.83 19.68
C ASN A 63 18.55 8.66 18.48
N ARG A 64 17.60 9.32 17.81
CA ARG A 64 17.82 10.15 16.61
C ARG A 64 17.05 11.46 16.70
N SER A 65 17.40 12.42 15.83
CA SER A 65 16.64 13.67 15.74
C SER A 65 15.29 13.43 15.03
N ALA A 66 14.25 14.18 15.40
CA ALA A 66 12.95 14.15 14.72
C ALA A 66 13.08 14.45 13.22
N ARG A 67 13.98 15.38 12.85
CA ARG A 67 14.31 15.71 11.47
C ARG A 67 14.86 14.51 10.70
N THR A 68 15.77 13.74 11.31
CA THR A 68 16.32 12.53 10.69
C THR A 68 15.24 11.47 10.46
N VAL A 69 14.34 11.27 11.44
CA VAL A 69 13.20 10.35 11.30
C VAL A 69 12.27 10.80 10.19
N GLU A 70 11.96 12.09 10.09
CA GLU A 70 11.15 12.63 8.99
C GLU A 70 11.81 12.41 7.62
N THR A 71 13.13 12.56 7.53
CA THR A 71 13.87 12.22 6.31
C THR A 71 13.70 10.74 5.94
N HIS A 72 13.87 9.82 6.89
CA HIS A 72 13.65 8.39 6.63
C HIS A 72 12.21 8.10 6.19
N LEU A 73 11.21 8.68 6.87
CA LEU A 73 9.81 8.51 6.50
C LEU A 73 9.48 9.11 5.12
N ASN A 74 10.11 10.21 4.75
CA ASN A 74 9.96 10.79 3.40
C ASN A 74 10.58 9.89 2.33
N ASN A 75 11.71 9.25 2.61
CA ASN A 75 12.30 8.27 1.70
C ASN A 75 11.40 7.04 1.57
N VAL A 76 10.85 6.53 2.69
CA VAL A 76 9.85 5.44 2.67
C VAL A 76 8.65 5.82 1.80
N ARG A 77 8.08 7.01 1.99
CA ARG A 77 6.95 7.50 1.19
C ARG A 77 7.26 7.52 -0.30
N LYS A 78 8.45 7.99 -0.68
CA LYS A 78 8.89 8.00 -2.08
C LYS A 78 9.05 6.59 -2.64
N LYS A 79 9.68 5.69 -1.87
CA LYS A 79 9.91 4.29 -2.27
C LYS A 79 8.62 3.48 -2.40
N LEU A 80 7.65 3.73 -1.52
CA LEU A 80 6.36 3.04 -1.49
C LEU A 80 5.23 3.79 -2.20
N HIS A 81 5.54 4.92 -2.85
CA HIS A 81 4.57 5.78 -3.53
C HIS A 81 3.35 6.15 -2.66
N CYS A 82 3.61 6.42 -1.38
CA CYS A 82 2.58 6.74 -0.39
C CYS A 82 2.57 8.22 -0.05
N TYR A 83 1.38 8.79 0.15
CA TYR A 83 1.22 10.21 0.46
C TYR A 83 0.77 10.45 1.90
N SER A 84 0.11 9.47 2.53
CA SER A 84 -0.43 9.61 3.88
C SER A 84 0.26 8.72 4.91
N LYS A 85 0.33 9.19 6.15
CA LYS A 85 0.76 8.39 7.31
C LYS A 85 -0.13 7.16 7.50
N THR A 86 -1.43 7.28 7.21
CA THR A 86 -2.38 6.18 7.32
C THR A 86 -2.08 5.09 6.30
N GLN A 87 -1.77 5.46 5.05
CA GLN A 87 -1.36 4.51 4.00
C GLN A 87 -0.10 3.75 4.39
N LEU A 88 0.90 4.42 4.98
CA LEU A 88 2.11 3.75 5.48
C LEU A 88 1.79 2.68 6.53
N ALA A 89 0.90 2.98 7.46
CA ALA A 89 0.49 2.03 8.50
C ALA A 89 -0.26 0.84 7.90
N GLU A 90 -1.23 1.10 7.03
CA GLU A 90 -2.03 0.08 6.34
C GLU A 90 -1.16 -0.89 5.55
N ILE A 91 -0.20 -0.35 4.79
CA ILE A 91 0.73 -1.12 3.98
C ILE A 91 1.65 -1.99 4.84
N TYR A 92 2.14 -1.47 5.97
CA TYR A 92 2.93 -2.26 6.90
C TYR A 92 2.14 -3.44 7.47
N TRP A 93 0.88 -3.23 7.88
CA TRP A 93 0.04 -4.32 8.39
C TRP A 93 -0.30 -5.34 7.31
N LYS A 94 -0.57 -4.89 6.08
CA LYS A 94 -0.78 -5.77 4.93
C LYS A 94 0.44 -6.67 4.69
N TRP A 95 1.64 -6.11 4.73
CA TRP A 95 2.88 -6.87 4.63
C TRP A 95 3.09 -7.83 5.81
N GLN A 96 2.79 -7.39 7.04
CA GLN A 96 2.94 -8.20 8.25
C GLN A 96 2.04 -9.45 8.24
N SER A 97 0.81 -9.33 7.72
CA SER A 97 -0.12 -10.45 7.57
C SER A 97 0.41 -11.50 6.58
N GLY A 98 1.09 -11.07 5.51
CA GLY A 98 1.69 -11.96 4.52
C GLY A 98 2.92 -12.72 5.00
N LYS A 99 3.65 -12.20 6.01
CA LYS A 99 4.80 -12.90 6.63
C LYS A 99 4.40 -14.00 7.63
N ASN A 100 3.18 -13.94 8.17
CA ASN A 100 2.70 -14.84 9.22
C ASN A 100 1.84 -16.01 8.69
N SER A 101 1.73 -16.19 7.38
CA SER A 101 1.06 -17.32 6.71
C SER A 101 2.09 -18.20 6.02
#